data_AF-A0A7W9VUE8-F1
#
_entry.id   AF-A0A7W9VUE8-F1
#
_cell.length_a   1.000
_cell.length_b   1.000
_cell.length_c   1.000
_cell.angle_alpha   90.00
_cell.angle_beta   90.00
_cell.angle_gamma   90.00
#
_symmetry.space_group_name_H-M   'P 1'
#
loop_
_entity.id
_entity.type
_entity.pdbx_description
1 polymer ?
#
loop_
_entity_poly.entity_id
_entity_poly.type
_entity_poly.pdbx_seq_one_letter_code
_entity_poly.pdbx_strand_id
1 'polypeptide(L)' 'MTRRATDNTKALDAFIAAKTEIDAMLERLAALSAEHFETHPDEINWGHVGTLNHYRAKLREITDSAFKEGEYAE' A
#
# COMPACT_ATOMS: atom_id res chain seq x y z
N MET A 1 11.97 -19.66 37.62
CA MET A 1 12.24 -18.83 36.41
C MET A 1 10.97 -18.09 36.05
N THR A 2 10.79 -16.88 36.54
CA THR A 2 9.70 -15.99 36.14
C THR A 2 10.00 -15.50 34.73
N ARG A 3 9.20 -15.94 33.75
CA ARG A 3 9.25 -15.43 32.38
C ARG A 3 8.94 -13.94 32.46
N ARG A 4 9.97 -13.10 32.38
CA ARG A 4 9.81 -11.65 32.24
C ARG A 4 9.05 -11.47 30.93
N ALA A 5 7.76 -11.15 31.03
CA ALA A 5 6.98 -10.78 29.86
C ALA A 5 7.73 -9.59 29.24
N THR A 6 8.29 -9.77 28.05
CA THR A 6 8.93 -8.69 27.34
C THR A 6 7.84 -7.65 27.10
N ASP A 7 7.98 -6.45 27.68
CA ASP A 7 7.09 -5.32 27.47
C ASP A 7 7.13 -4.93 25.98
N ASN A 8 6.28 -5.58 25.18
CA ASN A 8 6.15 -5.35 23.75
C ASN A 8 5.36 -4.07 23.43
N THR A 9 4.95 -3.31 24.45
CA THR A 9 4.15 -2.09 24.34
C THR A 9 4.74 -1.11 23.33
N LYS A 10 6.06 -0.93 23.30
CA LYS A 10 6.73 -0.05 22.31
C LYS A 10 6.64 -0.58 20.88
N ALA A 11 6.79 -1.89 20.69
CA ALA A 11 6.67 -2.51 19.37
C ALA A 11 5.21 -2.49 18.88
N LEU A 12 4.26 -2.67 19.79
CA LEU A 12 2.82 -2.58 19.49
C LEU A 12 2.43 -1.16 19.07
N ASP A 13 2.89 -0.15 19.81
CA ASP A 13 2.67 1.26 19.49
C ASP A 13 3.24 1.61 18.11
N ALA A 14 4.49 1.24 17.84
CA ALA A 14 5.13 1.44 16.54
C ALA A 14 4.39 0.71 15.40
N PHE A 15 3.89 -0.50 15.66
CA PHE A 15 3.09 -1.26 14.68
C PHE A 15 1.76 -0.56 14.38
N ILE A 16 1.04 -0.10 15.41
CA ILE A 16 -0.23 0.60 15.24
C ILE A 16 -0.03 1.92 14.49
N ALA A 17 1.04 2.67 14.81
CA ALA A 17 1.39 3.89 14.10
C ALA A 17 1.64 3.60 12.62
N ALA A 18 2.53 2.63 12.31
CA ALA A 18 2.83 2.26 10.93
C ALA A 18 1.59 1.77 10.17
N LYS A 19 0.74 0.96 10.80
CA LYS A 19 -0.53 0.52 10.20
C LYS A 19 -1.44 1.70 9.89
N THR A 20 -1.60 2.63 10.83
CA THR A 20 -2.46 3.81 10.67
C THR A 20 -1.98 4.68 9.50
N GLU A 21 -0.67 4.84 9.35
CA GLU A 21 -0.08 5.55 8.22
C GLU A 21 -0.37 4.84 6.88
N ILE A 22 -0.22 3.51 6.83
CA ILE A 22 -0.54 2.71 5.64
C ILE A 22 -2.03 2.82 5.30
N ASP A 23 -2.93 2.68 6.29
CA ASP A 23 -4.38 2.79 6.08
C ASP A 23 -4.74 4.16 5.48
N ALA A 24 -4.16 5.24 6.01
CA ALA A 24 -4.37 6.60 5.48
C ALA A 24 -3.84 6.79 4.05
N MET A 25 -2.70 6.18 3.72
CA MET A 25 -2.18 6.18 2.34
C MET A 25 -3.08 5.42 1.38
N LEU A 26 -3.61 4.26 1.80
CA LEU A 26 -4.52 3.46 0.98
C LEU A 26 -5.86 4.19 0.76
N GLU A 27 -6.40 4.85 1.78
CA GLU A 27 -7.62 5.64 1.64
C GLU A 27 -7.46 6.78 0.62
N ARG A 28 -6.33 7.50 0.66
CA ARG A 28 -6.01 8.55 -0.34
C ARG A 28 -5.93 8.00 -1.76
N LEU A 29 -5.29 6.84 -1.95
CA LEU A 29 -5.22 6.19 -3.27
C LEU A 29 -6.60 5.73 -3.76
N ALA A 30 -7.45 5.24 -2.86
CA ALA A 30 -8.81 4.85 -3.19
C ALA A 30 -9.66 6.06 -3.61
N ALA A 31 -9.56 7.18 -2.89
CA ALA A 31 -10.21 8.43 -3.27
C ALA A 31 -9.73 8.94 -4.63
N LEU A 32 -8.41 8.95 -4.85
CA LEU A 32 -7.82 9.35 -6.13
C LEU A 32 -8.31 8.47 -7.30
N SER A 33 -8.42 7.16 -7.07
CA SER A 33 -8.97 6.21 -8.05
C SER A 33 -10.45 6.48 -8.36
N ALA A 34 -11.25 6.82 -7.34
CA ALA A 34 -12.65 7.19 -7.51
C ALA A 34 -12.81 8.48 -8.34
N GLU A 35 -11.87 9.42 -8.22
CA GLU A 35 -11.78 10.63 -9.05
C GLU A 35 -11.04 10.42 -10.38
N HIS A 36 -10.91 9.17 -10.84
CA HIS A 36 -10.26 8.80 -12.10
C HIS A 36 -8.81 9.31 -12.22
N PHE A 37 -8.10 9.34 -11.10
CA PHE A 37 -6.75 9.91 -10.99
C PHE A 37 -6.68 11.34 -11.51
N GLU A 38 -7.72 12.13 -11.21
CA GLU A 38 -7.84 13.54 -11.60
C GLU A 38 -7.72 13.75 -13.12
N THR A 39 -8.04 12.71 -13.91
CA THR A 39 -7.90 12.72 -15.37
C THR A 39 -9.27 12.67 -16.04
N HIS A 40 -9.52 13.60 -16.97
CA HIS A 40 -10.72 13.56 -17.81
C HIS A 40 -10.53 12.58 -18.98
N PRO A 41 -11.55 11.80 -19.37
CA PRO A 41 -11.44 10.83 -20.47
C PRO A 41 -10.93 11.43 -21.79
N ASP A 42 -11.32 12.66 -22.11
CA ASP A 42 -10.88 13.38 -23.32
C ASP A 42 -9.40 13.82 -23.29
N GLU A 43 -8.77 13.85 -22.13
CA GLU A 43 -7.37 14.28 -21.94
C GLU A 43 -6.40 13.09 -21.78
N ILE A 44 -6.93 11.87 -21.70
CA ILE A 44 -6.14 10.64 -21.55
C ILE A 44 -5.21 10.47 -22.75
N ASN A 45 -3.94 10.23 -22.44
CA ASN A 45 -2.92 9.91 -23.43
C ASN A 45 -1.95 8.85 -22.87
N TRP A 46 -1.02 8.38 -23.71
CA TRP A 46 -0.05 7.35 -23.33
C TRP A 46 0.84 7.73 -22.14
N GLY A 47 1.04 9.02 -21.87
CA GLY A 47 1.72 9.49 -20.66
C GLY A 47 0.95 9.14 -19.39
N HIS A 48 -0.37 9.38 -19.38
CA HIS A 48 -1.25 9.00 -18.27
C HIS A 48 -1.27 7.48 -18.06
N VAL A 49 -1.33 6.71 -19.16
CA VAL A 49 -1.24 5.25 -19.10
C VAL A 49 0.09 4.79 -18.50
N GLY A 50 1.20 5.44 -18.86
CA GLY A 50 2.52 5.18 -18.27
C GLY A 50 2.55 5.42 -16.75
N THR A 51 2.00 6.54 -16.29
CA THR A 51 1.89 6.86 -14.87
C THR A 51 1.07 5.82 -14.10
N LEU A 52 -0.09 5.43 -14.63
CA LEU A 52 -0.93 4.40 -13.99
C LEU A 52 -0.26 3.03 -13.96
N ASN A 53 0.45 2.66 -15.02
CA ASN A 53 1.23 1.41 -15.02
C ASN A 53 2.33 1.41 -13.96
N HIS A 54 2.97 2.56 -13.72
CA HIS A 54 3.96 2.71 -12.65
C HIS A 54 3.34 2.49 -11.26
N TYR A 55 2.20 3.13 -10.97
CA TYR A 55 1.49 2.94 -9.71
C TYR A 55 1.01 1.48 -9.53
N ARG A 56 0.45 0.90 -10.59
CA ARG A 56 0.04 -0.50 -10.61
C ARG A 56 1.18 -1.45 -10.30
N ALA A 57 2.36 -1.25 -10.89
CA ALA A 57 3.52 -2.11 -10.65
C ALA A 57 3.95 -2.10 -9.18
N LYS A 58 4.00 -0.92 -8.55
CA LYS A 58 4.33 -0.78 -7.13
C LYS A 58 3.30 -1.44 -6.21
N LEU A 59 2.02 -1.21 -6.46
CA LEU A 59 0.95 -1.83 -5.67
C LEU A 59 0.97 -3.35 -5.80
N ARG A 60 1.25 -3.85 -7.01
CA ARG A 60 1.40 -5.27 -7.26
C ARG A 60 2.58 -5.87 -6.49
N GLU A 61 3.76 -5.25 -6.54
CA GLU A 61 4.94 -5.72 -5.78
C GLU A 61 4.64 -5.83 -4.26
N ILE A 62 3.99 -4.81 -3.69
CA ILE A 62 3.60 -4.80 -2.28
C ILE A 62 2.60 -5.92 -1.97
N THR A 63 1.61 -6.12 -2.83
CA THR A 63 0.55 -7.14 -2.66
C THR A 63 1.13 -8.54 -2.80
N ASP A 64 1.90 -8.79 -3.86
CA ASP A 64 2.56 -10.06 -4.13
C ASP A 64 3.49 -10.43 -2.96
N SER A 65 4.24 -9.48 -2.40
CA SER A 65 5.06 -9.70 -1.20
C SER A 65 4.24 -9.99 0.06
N ALA A 66 3.12 -9.29 0.28
CA ALA A 66 2.27 -9.45 1.45
C ALA A 66 1.51 -10.79 1.47
N PHE A 67 1.10 -11.29 0.30
CA PHE A 67 0.29 -12.50 0.15
C PHE A 67 1.10 -13.72 -0.31
N LYS A 68 2.41 -13.58 -0.54
CA LYS A 68 3.28 -14.62 -1.12
C LYS A 68 2.78 -15.10 -2.49
N GLU A 69 2.45 -14.14 -3.35
CA GLU A 69 1.97 -14.38 -4.70
C GLU A 69 3.05 -13.95 -5.71
N GLY A 70 2.90 -14.37 -6.98
CA GLY A 70 3.83 -13.98 -8.05
C GLY A 70 5.25 -14.51 -7.84
N GLU A 71 6.24 -13.61 -7.86
CA GLU A 71 7.65 -13.97 -7.64
C GLU A 71 7.96 -14.39 -6.19
N TYR A 72 7.03 -14.18 -5.26
CA TYR A 72 7.15 -14.56 -3.84
C TYR A 72 6.35 -15.81 -3.48
N ALA A 73 5.72 -16.47 -4.46
CA ALA A 73 5.10 -17.77 -4.26
C ALA A 73 6.21 -18.84 -4.15
N GLU A 74 6.36 -19.41 -2.94
CA GLU A 74 7.18 -20.61 -2.69
C GLU A 74 6.52 -21.89 -3.22
#